data_AF-A0A9D3MEZ7-F1
#
_entry.id   AF-A0A9D3MEZ7-F1
#
_cell.length_a   1.000
_cell.length_b   1.000
_cell.length_c   1.000
_cell.angle_alpha   90.00
_cell.angle_beta   90.00
_cell.angle_gamma   90.00
#
_symmetry.space_group_name_H-M   'P 1'
#
loop_
_entity.id
_entity.type
_entity.pdbx_description
1 polymer ?
#
loop_
_entity_poly.entity_id
_entity_poly.type
_entity_poly.pdbx_seq_one_letter_code
_entity_poly.pdbx_strand_id
1 'polypeptide(L)'
;MTGEPGAKGPPGDLVNPDPFPRPGSLGPPGPPGPLGFPGNPGPSGEEGPAGRKGQPGSPGLPGTVGTPGPAGVPGEPGIDGVRGFAGPQGAPGPPGEQGPSGTSRTYSYGFLLVIHSQSEEIPVCPVDMVTMWNGYSLLYLEGQEKAHTQDLGQAGSCLRVFSTMPFSYCNVAACDYAGRNDKSYWLSTTAAAPVAPASGPEIRRQRASGACAWPCTAGRRHAPPRWRSLWYSFPWCTASVTEGVRSALQHTGSGDEGGGQSLTSAGSCLKDFRSQPFIECQGPRGTCHYFSSAYSFWLTRVGVAEQFSPAPAAGTLKEAWQQRQTTSRCNVCMKE
;
A
#
# COMPACT_ATOMS: atom_id res chain seq x y z
N MET A 1 -3.16 22.42 -51.77
CA MET A 1 -4.20 23.17 -51.03
C MET A 1 -4.00 22.88 -49.56
N THR A 2 -3.35 23.80 -48.85
CA THR A 2 -3.12 23.75 -47.40
C THR A 2 -4.38 24.29 -46.72
N GLY A 3 -5.00 23.50 -45.85
CA GLY A 3 -6.21 23.88 -45.10
C GLY A 3 -5.91 24.96 -44.07
N GLU A 4 -6.79 25.95 -43.95
CA GLU A 4 -6.63 27.04 -42.99
C GLU A 4 -6.76 26.56 -41.54
N PRO A 5 -5.98 27.13 -40.59
CA PRO A 5 -6.12 26.82 -39.17
C PRO A 5 -7.48 27.27 -38.63
N GLY A 6 -8.13 26.40 -37.85
CA GLY A 6 -9.41 26.67 -37.21
C GLY A 6 -9.36 27.83 -36.21
N ALA A 7 -10.46 28.60 -36.14
CA ALA A 7 -10.59 29.78 -35.29
C ALA A 7 -10.45 29.44 -33.79
N LYS A 8 -9.76 30.32 -33.05
CA LYS A 8 -9.57 30.22 -31.60
C LYS A 8 -10.91 30.42 -30.88
N GLY A 9 -11.22 29.56 -29.91
CA GLY A 9 -12.42 29.66 -29.08
C GLY A 9 -12.48 30.94 -28.24
N PRO A 10 -13.68 31.35 -27.80
CA PRO A 10 -13.88 32.60 -27.06
C PRO A 10 -13.19 32.58 -25.69
N PRO A 11 -12.80 33.76 -25.16
CA PRO A 11 -12.22 33.88 -23.81
C PRO A 11 -13.25 33.47 -22.75
N GLY A 12 -12.81 32.74 -21.72
CA GLY A 12 -13.66 32.36 -20.60
C GLY A 12 -14.04 33.55 -19.70
N ASP A 13 -15.25 33.48 -19.14
CA ASP A 13 -15.84 34.52 -18.30
C ASP A 13 -15.09 34.78 -16.99
N LEU A 14 -14.95 36.07 -16.65
CA LEU A 14 -14.33 36.54 -15.41
C LEU A 14 -15.32 36.45 -14.24
N VAL A 15 -15.01 35.62 -13.25
CA VAL A 15 -15.72 35.60 -11.96
C VAL A 15 -15.00 36.50 -10.95
N ASN A 16 -15.79 37.32 -10.26
CA ASN A 16 -15.42 38.32 -9.24
C ASN A 16 -14.66 37.69 -8.04
N PRO A 17 -13.73 38.41 -7.36
CA PRO A 17 -12.77 37.82 -6.42
C PRO A 17 -13.28 37.73 -4.97
N ASP A 18 -13.16 36.54 -4.38
CA ASP A 18 -13.23 36.31 -2.92
C ASP A 18 -11.88 36.64 -2.24
N PRO A 19 -11.84 37.04 -0.94
CA PRO A 19 -10.69 37.71 -0.33
C PRO A 19 -9.54 36.80 0.16
N PHE A 20 -9.45 35.53 -0.25
CA PHE A 20 -8.41 34.61 0.23
C PHE A 20 -7.83 33.76 -0.91
N PRO A 21 -6.59 34.02 -1.38
CA PRO A 21 -5.96 33.16 -2.38
C PRO A 21 -5.51 31.86 -1.70
N ARG A 22 -6.16 30.75 -2.00
CA ARG A 22 -5.57 29.43 -1.79
C ARG A 22 -4.49 29.24 -2.87
N PRO A 23 -3.22 28.96 -2.51
CA PRO A 23 -2.22 28.61 -3.50
C PRO A 23 -2.70 27.39 -4.31
N GLY A 24 -2.72 27.50 -5.64
CA GLY A 24 -3.01 26.37 -6.51
C GLY A 24 -2.06 25.21 -6.23
N SER A 25 -2.57 23.99 -6.23
CA SER A 25 -1.75 22.78 -6.16
C SER A 25 -0.69 22.80 -7.25
N LEU A 26 0.56 22.54 -6.88
CA LEU A 26 1.69 22.42 -7.81
C LEU A 26 1.34 21.40 -8.91
N GLY A 27 1.49 21.80 -10.17
CA GLY A 27 1.23 20.91 -11.31
C GLY A 27 2.13 19.66 -11.27
N PRO A 28 1.68 18.54 -11.84
CA PRO A 28 2.52 17.34 -11.95
C PRO A 28 3.81 17.66 -12.73
N PRO A 29 4.94 16.96 -12.44
CA PRO A 29 6.17 17.12 -13.20
C PRO A 29 5.92 16.95 -14.71
N GLY A 30 6.58 17.76 -15.53
CA GLY A 30 6.50 17.63 -16.98
C GLY A 30 7.00 16.26 -17.45
N PRO A 31 6.46 15.72 -18.56
CA PRO A 31 6.93 14.45 -19.11
C PRO A 31 8.41 14.54 -19.52
N PRO A 32 9.16 13.42 -19.50
CA PRO A 32 10.53 13.37 -19.98
C PRO A 32 10.66 13.91 -21.41
N GLY A 33 11.76 14.59 -21.71
CA GLY A 33 12.05 15.09 -23.05
C GLY A 33 12.19 13.95 -24.08
N PRO A 34 11.89 14.20 -25.36
CA PRO A 34 12.03 13.19 -26.41
C PRO A 34 13.49 12.75 -26.57
N LEU A 35 13.66 11.48 -26.95
CA LEU A 35 14.97 10.89 -27.23
C LEU A 35 15.66 11.63 -28.39
N GLY A 36 16.97 11.90 -28.26
CA GLY A 36 17.75 12.55 -29.31
C GLY A 36 17.84 11.70 -30.59
N PHE A 37 17.88 12.36 -31.75
CA PHE A 37 17.98 11.68 -33.05
C PHE A 37 19.32 10.94 -33.23
N PRO A 38 19.34 9.82 -33.98
CA PRO A 38 20.58 9.12 -34.32
C PRO A 38 21.57 10.01 -35.08
N GLY A 39 22.87 9.83 -34.84
CA GLY A 39 23.92 10.54 -35.58
C GLY A 39 23.96 10.12 -37.06
N ASN A 40 24.34 11.07 -37.93
CA ASN A 40 24.45 10.80 -39.36
C ASN A 40 25.56 9.78 -39.67
N PRO A 41 25.43 8.96 -40.74
CA PRO A 41 26.49 8.08 -41.20
C PRO A 41 27.78 8.84 -41.53
N GLY A 42 28.94 8.24 -41.24
CA GLY A 42 30.24 8.81 -41.61
C GLY A 42 30.45 8.84 -43.13
N PRO A 43 31.33 9.73 -43.64
CA PRO A 43 31.64 9.79 -45.08
C PRO A 43 32.37 8.52 -45.55
N SER A 44 32.15 8.13 -46.81
CA SER A 44 32.91 7.04 -47.46
C SER A 44 34.40 7.37 -47.54
N GLY A 45 35.25 6.36 -47.34
CA GLY A 45 36.70 6.48 -47.48
C GLY A 45 37.13 6.71 -48.93
N GLU A 46 38.25 7.42 -49.11
CA GLU A 46 38.84 7.70 -50.43
C GLU A 46 39.49 6.45 -51.06
N GLU A 47 39.47 6.38 -52.39
CA GLU A 47 40.02 5.28 -53.18
C GLU A 47 41.56 5.28 -53.16
N GLY A 48 42.17 4.10 -52.98
CA GLY A 48 43.63 3.97 -52.87
C GLY A 48 44.37 4.20 -54.20
N PRO A 49 45.65 4.66 -54.17
CA PRO A 49 46.39 4.97 -55.39
C PRO A 49 46.80 3.71 -56.19
N ALA A 50 46.87 3.83 -57.51
CA ALA A 50 47.24 2.75 -58.43
C ALA A 50 48.71 2.30 -58.29
N GLY A 51 48.94 0.98 -58.34
CA GLY A 51 50.26 0.37 -58.19
C GLY A 51 51.24 0.66 -59.35
N ARG A 52 52.54 0.72 -59.04
CA ARG A 52 53.62 1.01 -60.00
C ARG A 52 53.95 -0.19 -60.91
N LYS A 53 54.30 0.09 -62.17
CA LYS A 53 54.70 -0.89 -63.20
C LYS A 53 56.11 -1.46 -62.92
N GLY A 54 56.27 -2.78 -63.02
CA GLY A 54 57.54 -3.48 -62.79
C GLY A 54 58.58 -3.28 -63.90
N GLN A 55 59.87 -3.42 -63.55
CA GLN A 55 61.02 -3.28 -64.46
C GLN A 55 61.21 -4.53 -65.36
N PRO A 56 61.83 -4.39 -66.56
CA PRO A 56 62.12 -5.52 -67.45
C PRO A 56 63.24 -6.43 -66.92
N GLY A 57 63.10 -7.75 -67.10
CA GLY A 57 64.10 -8.75 -66.69
C GLY A 57 65.31 -8.87 -67.62
N SER A 58 66.42 -9.37 -67.08
CA SER A 58 67.68 -9.64 -67.80
C SER A 58 67.62 -10.90 -68.68
N PRO A 59 68.44 -11.01 -69.76
CA PRO A 59 68.42 -12.15 -70.68
C PRO A 59 69.00 -13.44 -70.07
N GLY A 60 68.45 -14.61 -70.43
CA GLY A 60 68.85 -15.93 -69.93
C GLY A 60 69.90 -16.67 -70.76
N LEU A 61 70.56 -17.66 -70.14
CA LEU A 61 71.44 -18.66 -70.77
C LEU A 61 70.68 -19.98 -71.05
N PRO A 62 71.08 -20.83 -72.02
CA PRO A 62 70.20 -21.84 -72.65
C PRO A 62 70.37 -23.31 -72.18
N GLY A 63 69.23 -24.04 -72.19
CA GLY A 63 69.06 -25.50 -72.41
C GLY A 63 68.91 -26.38 -71.15
N THR A 64 68.01 -27.38 -71.01
CA THR A 64 66.99 -28.01 -71.88
C THR A 64 65.85 -28.61 -71.02
N VAL A 65 64.73 -28.88 -71.70
CA VAL A 65 63.34 -29.07 -71.25
C VAL A 65 63.06 -30.17 -70.21
N GLY A 66 62.33 -29.79 -69.16
CA GLY A 66 61.44 -30.64 -68.36
C GLY A 66 60.04 -30.02 -68.32
N THR A 67 59.01 -30.86 -68.36
CA THR A 67 57.57 -30.55 -68.50
C THR A 67 57.06 -29.31 -67.72
N PRO A 68 56.19 -28.45 -68.26
CA PRO A 68 55.55 -27.40 -67.48
C PRO A 68 54.78 -27.99 -66.30
N GLY A 69 55.10 -27.54 -65.09
CA GLY A 69 54.28 -27.83 -63.90
C GLY A 69 52.89 -27.18 -64.02
N PRO A 70 51.88 -27.69 -63.29
CA PRO A 70 50.54 -27.12 -63.30
C PRO A 70 50.58 -25.63 -62.89
N ALA A 71 49.70 -24.82 -63.48
CA ALA A 71 49.57 -23.41 -63.12
C ALA A 71 49.32 -23.27 -61.60
N GLY A 72 50.05 -22.35 -60.96
CA GLY A 72 49.88 -22.05 -59.56
C GLY A 72 48.45 -21.55 -59.25
N VAL A 73 47.90 -22.01 -58.14
CA VAL A 73 46.59 -21.59 -57.63
C VAL A 73 46.60 -20.07 -57.43
N PRO A 74 45.56 -19.31 -57.86
CA PRO A 74 45.43 -17.91 -57.51
C PRO A 74 45.54 -17.70 -56.00
N GLY A 75 46.28 -16.69 -55.56
CA GLY A 75 46.40 -16.37 -54.13
C GLY A 75 45.03 -16.08 -53.52
N GLU A 76 44.82 -16.51 -52.28
CA GLU A 76 43.58 -16.26 -51.56
C GLU A 76 43.28 -14.74 -51.49
N PRO A 77 42.00 -14.32 -51.62
CA PRO A 77 41.62 -12.93 -51.42
C PRO A 77 42.10 -12.44 -50.05
N GLY A 78 42.62 -11.20 -50.01
CA GLY A 78 43.00 -10.56 -48.76
C GLY A 78 41.83 -10.51 -47.79
N ILE A 79 42.09 -10.88 -46.54
CA ILE A 79 41.16 -10.79 -45.41
C ILE A 79 40.56 -9.38 -45.29
N ASP A 80 39.22 -9.31 -45.21
CA ASP A 80 38.48 -8.07 -45.00
C ASP A 80 39.01 -7.32 -43.77
N GLY A 81 39.19 -6.00 -43.90
CA GLY A 81 39.61 -5.14 -42.81
C GLY A 81 38.62 -5.20 -41.64
N VAL A 82 39.16 -5.34 -40.42
CA VAL A 82 38.35 -5.42 -39.18
C VAL A 82 37.47 -4.18 -39.06
N ARG A 83 36.15 -4.38 -38.90
CA ARG A 83 35.18 -3.30 -38.65
C ARG A 83 35.66 -2.44 -37.48
N GLY A 84 35.82 -1.13 -37.72
CA GLY A 84 36.23 -0.18 -36.69
C GLY A 84 35.31 -0.26 -35.46
N PHE A 85 35.90 -0.16 -34.27
CA PHE A 85 35.17 -0.21 -33.01
C PHE A 85 34.09 0.88 -32.95
N ALA A 86 32.94 0.54 -32.36
CA ALA A 86 31.88 1.52 -32.09
C ALA A 86 32.45 2.66 -31.25
N GLY A 87 32.13 3.92 -31.62
CA GLY A 87 32.53 5.09 -30.85
C GLY A 87 32.05 4.99 -29.39
N PRO A 88 32.79 5.59 -28.44
CA PRO A 88 32.43 5.52 -27.03
C PRO A 88 31.03 6.09 -26.80
N GLN A 89 30.26 5.45 -25.93
CA GLN A 89 28.94 5.93 -25.51
C GLN A 89 29.08 7.36 -24.98
N GLY A 90 28.21 8.27 -25.47
CA GLY A 90 28.18 9.65 -24.99
C GLY A 90 28.02 9.70 -23.47
N ALA A 91 28.66 10.69 -22.83
CA ALA A 91 28.59 10.83 -21.38
C ALA A 91 27.13 10.97 -20.92
N PRO A 92 26.76 10.37 -19.76
CA PRO A 92 25.45 10.60 -19.15
C PRO A 92 25.18 12.11 -19.04
N GLY A 93 23.95 12.52 -19.36
CA GLY A 93 23.53 13.90 -19.15
C GLY A 93 23.75 14.31 -17.68
N PRO A 94 23.97 15.60 -17.40
CA PRO A 94 24.14 16.06 -16.03
C PRO A 94 22.89 15.69 -15.21
N PRO A 95 23.05 15.35 -13.91
CA PRO A 95 21.92 15.17 -13.02
C PRO A 95 20.99 16.37 -13.09
N GLY A 96 19.68 16.13 -13.15
CA GLY A 96 18.69 17.21 -13.08
C GLY A 96 18.90 18.04 -11.81
N GLU A 97 18.63 19.35 -11.90
CA GLU A 97 18.77 20.24 -10.75
C GLU A 97 17.98 19.70 -9.55
N GLN A 98 18.59 19.75 -8.37
CA GLN A 98 17.93 19.37 -7.14
C GLN A 98 16.67 20.25 -7.00
N GLY A 99 15.50 19.61 -6.95
CA GLY A 99 14.25 20.32 -6.68
C GLY A 99 14.39 21.18 -5.42
N PRO A 100 13.71 22.33 -5.34
CA PRO A 100 13.82 23.22 -4.19
C PRO A 100 13.59 22.41 -2.92
N SER A 101 14.44 22.61 -1.91
CA SER A 101 14.28 21.95 -0.61
C SER A 101 12.85 22.17 -0.15
N GLY A 102 12.11 21.08 0.04
CA GLY A 102 10.76 21.16 0.59
C GLY A 102 10.82 22.00 1.85
N THR A 103 10.00 23.05 1.94
CA THR A 103 9.93 23.91 3.12
C THR A 103 9.84 23.01 4.33
N SER A 104 10.90 22.98 5.14
CA SER A 104 10.93 22.27 6.41
C SER A 104 9.97 22.99 7.35
N ARG A 105 8.67 22.67 7.21
CA ARG A 105 7.80 22.70 8.38
C ARG A 105 8.40 21.67 9.29
N THR A 106 8.86 22.10 10.46
CA THR A 106 9.29 21.25 11.55
C THR A 106 8.26 20.13 11.67
N TYR A 107 8.58 18.93 11.19
CA TYR A 107 7.71 17.77 11.35
C TYR A 107 7.68 17.51 12.85
N SER A 108 6.63 17.98 13.53
CA SER A 108 6.27 17.44 14.83
C SER A 108 6.17 15.93 14.61
N TYR A 109 6.93 15.14 15.37
CA TYR A 109 6.78 13.69 15.39
C TYR A 109 5.31 13.38 15.70
N GLY A 110 4.49 13.22 14.66
CA GLY A 110 3.08 12.91 14.80
C GLY A 110 2.98 11.44 15.13
N PHE A 111 2.51 11.11 16.33
CA PHE A 111 2.03 9.76 16.56
C PHE A 111 0.74 9.57 15.77
N LEU A 112 0.36 8.31 15.60
CA LEU A 112 -0.73 7.96 14.71
C LEU A 112 -1.85 7.31 15.51
N LEU A 113 -3.07 7.84 15.36
CA LEU A 113 -4.26 7.34 16.05
C LEU A 113 -5.19 6.72 15.01
N VAL A 114 -5.48 5.42 15.17
CA VAL A 114 -6.56 4.75 14.45
C VAL A 114 -7.79 4.69 15.33
N ILE A 115 -8.92 5.06 14.76
CA ILE A 115 -10.23 4.88 15.38
C ILE A 115 -11.08 4.03 14.45
N HIS A 116 -11.72 2.99 14.98
CA HIS A 116 -12.77 2.23 14.31
C HIS A 116 -14.13 2.60 14.90
N SER A 117 -15.10 2.96 14.05
CA SER A 117 -16.42 3.38 14.54
C SER A 117 -17.32 2.22 14.97
N GLN A 118 -17.10 1.01 14.45
CA GLN A 118 -18.03 -0.13 14.55
C GLN A 118 -19.44 0.23 13.99
N SER A 119 -19.48 1.17 13.05
CA SER A 119 -20.68 1.62 12.35
C SER A 119 -20.36 1.95 10.89
N GLU A 120 -21.35 2.43 10.14
CA GLU A 120 -21.18 2.97 8.78
C GLU A 120 -20.68 4.42 8.78
N GLU A 121 -20.81 5.11 9.91
CA GLU A 121 -20.45 6.50 10.06
C GLU A 121 -18.96 6.65 10.35
N ILE A 122 -18.29 7.52 9.58
CA ILE A 122 -16.86 7.82 9.73
C ILE A 122 -16.62 8.44 11.11
N PRO A 123 -15.71 7.89 11.93
CA PRO A 123 -15.43 8.43 13.23
C PRO A 123 -14.76 9.79 13.11
N VAL A 124 -15.15 10.71 13.98
CA VAL A 124 -14.56 12.05 14.05
C VAL A 124 -13.26 12.00 14.86
N CYS A 125 -12.18 12.60 14.33
CA CYS A 125 -10.94 12.80 15.09
C CYS A 125 -11.23 13.67 16.34
N PRO A 126 -10.56 13.44 17.49
CA PRO A 126 -10.65 14.35 18.64
C PRO A 126 -10.28 15.80 18.30
N VAL A 127 -10.49 16.73 19.23
CA VAL A 127 -10.10 18.15 19.02
C VAL A 127 -8.57 18.28 18.86
N ASP A 128 -8.14 19.17 17.96
CA ASP A 128 -6.75 19.47 17.58
C ASP A 128 -6.05 18.38 16.77
N MET A 129 -6.83 17.68 15.96
CA MET A 129 -6.43 16.51 15.21
C MET A 129 -7.13 16.50 13.83
N VAL A 130 -6.41 16.15 12.76
CA VAL A 130 -6.91 16.22 11.38
C VAL A 130 -6.97 14.83 10.73
N THR A 131 -8.11 14.44 10.18
CA THR A 131 -8.23 13.17 9.45
C THR A 131 -7.34 13.15 8.19
N MET A 132 -6.48 12.13 8.07
CA MET A 132 -5.65 11.88 6.87
C MET A 132 -6.39 11.10 5.79
N TRP A 133 -7.03 9.99 6.14
CA TRP A 133 -7.92 9.24 5.24
C TRP A 133 -8.98 8.50 6.04
N ASN A 134 -10.03 8.11 5.34
CA ASN A 134 -11.05 7.18 5.80
C ASN A 134 -10.95 5.84 5.07
N GLY A 135 -11.45 4.78 5.69
CA GLY A 135 -11.42 3.45 5.11
C GLY A 135 -12.24 2.43 5.88
N TYR A 136 -12.03 1.16 5.55
CA TYR A 136 -12.66 -0.01 6.13
C TYR A 136 -11.74 -0.69 7.13
N SER A 137 -12.36 -1.20 8.18
CA SER A 137 -11.70 -1.77 9.34
C SER A 137 -11.28 -3.23 9.09
N LEU A 138 -10.09 -3.44 8.55
CA LEU A 138 -9.49 -4.76 8.36
C LEU A 138 -9.02 -5.33 9.71
N LEU A 139 -9.44 -6.56 10.01
CA LEU A 139 -9.00 -7.28 11.21
C LEU A 139 -7.85 -8.23 10.88
N TYR A 140 -8.07 -9.14 9.92
CA TYR A 140 -7.03 -10.07 9.46
C TYR A 140 -7.36 -10.66 8.09
N LEU A 141 -6.34 -11.23 7.47
CA LEU A 141 -6.42 -11.98 6.22
C LEU A 141 -6.09 -13.45 6.49
N GLU A 142 -6.76 -14.36 5.80
CA GLU A 142 -6.48 -15.80 5.89
C GLU A 142 -6.16 -16.30 4.48
N GLY A 143 -4.90 -16.70 4.28
CA GLY A 143 -4.42 -17.25 3.03
C GLY A 143 -3.75 -18.58 3.29
N GLN A 144 -4.11 -19.60 2.51
CA GLN A 144 -3.61 -20.98 2.72
C GLN A 144 -3.87 -21.48 4.15
N GLU A 145 -5.06 -21.21 4.69
CA GLU A 145 -5.44 -21.58 6.06
C GLU A 145 -4.51 -21.00 7.13
N LYS A 146 -3.88 -19.86 6.86
CA LYS A 146 -3.02 -19.16 7.81
C LYS A 146 -3.45 -17.72 7.97
N ALA A 147 -3.69 -17.32 9.20
CA ALA A 147 -4.06 -15.95 9.55
C ALA A 147 -2.84 -15.02 9.59
N HIS A 148 -3.05 -13.82 9.06
CA HIS A 148 -2.16 -12.68 9.22
C HIS A 148 -2.98 -11.49 9.73
N THR A 149 -2.76 -11.13 11.00
CA THR A 149 -3.55 -10.11 11.69
C THR A 149 -3.00 -8.71 11.56
N GLN A 150 -3.90 -7.73 11.63
CA GLN A 150 -3.56 -6.33 11.78
C GLN A 150 -3.95 -5.86 13.19
N ASP A 151 -3.07 -5.11 13.83
CA ASP A 151 -3.41 -4.43 15.08
C ASP A 151 -4.36 -3.26 14.76
N LEU A 152 -5.53 -3.27 15.39
CA LEU A 152 -6.58 -2.27 15.19
C LEU A 152 -6.17 -0.86 15.69
N GLY A 153 -5.08 -0.74 16.45
CA GLY A 153 -4.48 0.55 16.79
C GLY A 153 -3.49 1.07 15.75
N GLN A 154 -3.16 0.28 14.72
CA GLN A 154 -2.18 0.61 13.69
C GLN A 154 -2.83 0.85 12.33
N ALA A 155 -2.25 1.73 11.50
CA ALA A 155 -2.82 2.12 10.20
C ALA A 155 -3.15 0.97 9.25
N GLY A 156 -2.42 -0.14 9.33
CA GLY A 156 -2.64 -1.30 8.47
C GLY A 156 -4.05 -1.89 8.59
N SER A 157 -4.71 -1.67 9.72
CA SER A 157 -6.11 -2.04 9.94
C SER A 157 -7.13 -1.13 9.24
N CYS A 158 -6.70 -0.01 8.62
CA CYS A 158 -7.59 0.97 8.01
C CYS A 158 -7.38 1.10 6.49
N LEU A 159 -7.97 0.17 5.74
CA LEU A 159 -7.82 0.10 4.28
C LEU A 159 -8.80 1.04 3.55
N ARG A 160 -8.30 1.89 2.66
CA ARG A 160 -9.14 2.85 1.91
C ARG A 160 -10.21 2.20 1.02
N VAL A 161 -9.95 1.00 0.55
CA VAL A 161 -10.82 0.28 -0.37
C VAL A 161 -11.16 -1.07 0.24
N PHE A 162 -12.45 -1.38 0.27
CA PHE A 162 -12.93 -2.69 0.65
C PHE A 162 -12.86 -3.66 -0.53
N SER A 163 -12.46 -4.89 -0.26
CA SER A 163 -12.62 -6.04 -1.15
C SER A 163 -12.81 -7.28 -0.30
N THR A 164 -13.65 -8.21 -0.73
CA THR A 164 -13.73 -9.54 -0.10
C THR A 164 -12.43 -10.33 -0.27
N MET A 165 -11.63 -9.97 -1.29
CA MET A 165 -10.29 -10.50 -1.55
C MET A 165 -9.32 -9.33 -1.80
N PRO A 166 -8.71 -8.74 -0.75
CA PRO A 166 -7.83 -7.58 -0.91
C PRO A 166 -6.37 -7.94 -1.24
N PHE A 167 -6.07 -9.22 -1.53
CA PHE A 167 -4.73 -9.69 -1.82
C PHE A 167 -4.72 -10.75 -2.93
N SER A 168 -3.56 -10.95 -3.55
CA SER A 168 -3.24 -12.05 -4.46
C SER A 168 -2.09 -12.85 -3.84
N TYR A 169 -1.90 -14.09 -4.27
CA TYR A 169 -0.72 -14.88 -3.92
C TYR A 169 0.07 -15.22 -5.18
N CYS A 170 1.39 -15.39 -5.04
CA CYS A 170 2.27 -15.72 -6.15
C CYS A 170 3.19 -16.88 -5.78
N ASN A 171 3.53 -17.69 -6.77
CA ASN A 171 4.67 -18.59 -6.72
C ASN A 171 5.71 -18.16 -7.77
N VAL A 172 6.76 -18.96 -7.96
CA VAL A 172 7.84 -18.64 -8.92
C VAL A 172 7.40 -18.59 -10.39
N ALA A 173 6.25 -19.20 -10.73
CA ALA A 173 5.77 -19.31 -12.09
C ALA A 173 4.65 -18.30 -12.41
N ALA A 174 3.74 -18.05 -11.47
CA ALA A 174 2.57 -17.21 -11.70
C ALA A 174 2.00 -16.62 -10.40
N CYS A 175 1.15 -15.60 -10.56
CA CYS A 175 0.31 -15.03 -9.53
C CYS A 175 -1.16 -15.34 -9.79
N ASP A 176 -1.89 -15.72 -8.75
CA ASP A 176 -3.31 -15.99 -8.81
C ASP A 176 -4.06 -14.97 -7.94
N TYR A 177 -5.21 -14.52 -8.44
CA TYR A 177 -6.12 -13.66 -7.71
C TYR A 177 -7.47 -14.36 -7.56
N ALA A 178 -7.97 -14.45 -6.32
CA ALA A 178 -9.24 -15.09 -6.00
C ALA A 178 -9.43 -16.52 -6.57
N GLY A 179 -8.32 -17.24 -6.82
CA GLY A 179 -8.32 -18.60 -7.36
C GLY A 179 -8.45 -19.72 -6.32
N ARG A 180 -8.35 -19.39 -5.02
CA ARG A 180 -8.42 -20.31 -3.88
C ARG A 180 -9.44 -19.85 -2.85
N ASN A 181 -9.80 -20.74 -1.93
CA ASN A 181 -10.73 -20.49 -0.83
C ASN A 181 -10.14 -19.61 0.30
N ASP A 182 -9.36 -18.60 -0.06
CA ASP A 182 -8.82 -17.61 0.86
C ASP A 182 -9.92 -16.63 1.32
N LYS A 183 -9.71 -16.01 2.48
CA LYS A 183 -10.73 -15.20 3.17
C LYS A 183 -10.15 -13.89 3.70
N SER A 184 -11.05 -12.94 3.96
CA SER A 184 -10.74 -11.71 4.67
C SER A 184 -11.75 -11.47 5.78
N TYR A 185 -11.29 -10.85 6.87
CA TYR A 185 -12.11 -10.59 8.05
C TYR A 185 -12.05 -9.12 8.41
N TRP A 186 -13.22 -8.56 8.68
CA TRP A 186 -13.40 -7.12 8.86
C TRP A 186 -14.18 -6.86 10.14
N LEU A 187 -13.83 -5.81 10.89
CA LEU A 187 -14.71 -5.35 11.96
C LEU A 187 -16.07 -4.98 11.35
N SER A 188 -17.11 -5.33 12.07
CA SER A 188 -18.49 -5.22 11.58
C SER A 188 -19.28 -4.15 12.31
N THR A 189 -20.42 -3.79 11.74
CA THR A 189 -21.31 -2.79 12.33
C THR A 189 -22.16 -3.40 13.45
N THR A 190 -22.88 -2.55 14.19
CA THR A 190 -23.85 -2.98 15.21
C THR A 190 -25.18 -3.51 14.64
N ALA A 191 -25.36 -3.55 13.31
CA ALA A 191 -26.55 -4.08 12.66
C ALA A 191 -26.82 -5.55 13.05
N ALA A 192 -28.07 -5.98 12.88
CA ALA A 192 -28.47 -7.36 13.14
C ALA A 192 -27.82 -8.30 12.11
N ALA A 193 -27.41 -9.50 12.58
CA ALA A 193 -26.87 -10.51 11.69
C ALA A 193 -27.95 -10.94 10.67
N PRO A 194 -27.63 -10.93 9.37
CA PRO A 194 -28.54 -11.29 8.30
C PRO A 194 -28.66 -12.82 8.21
N VAL A 195 -29.83 -13.30 7.78
CA VAL A 195 -30.12 -14.73 7.66
C VAL A 195 -29.34 -15.39 6.52
N ALA A 196 -28.89 -14.59 5.54
CA ALA A 196 -28.18 -15.07 4.35
C ALA A 196 -26.87 -14.30 4.10
N PRO A 197 -25.88 -14.92 3.42
CA PRO A 197 -24.65 -14.25 3.01
C PRO A 197 -24.93 -13.03 2.12
N ALA A 198 -24.27 -11.90 2.39
CA ALA A 198 -24.41 -10.69 1.56
C ALA A 198 -23.49 -10.81 0.40
N SER A 199 -23.89 -10.23 -0.72
CA SER A 199 -23.01 -9.94 -1.83
C SER A 199 -23.12 -8.47 -2.26
N GLY A 200 -22.07 -7.99 -2.90
CA GLY A 200 -22.06 -6.68 -3.57
C GLY A 200 -22.45 -5.51 -2.63
N PRO A 201 -23.38 -4.63 -3.04
CA PRO A 201 -23.72 -3.41 -2.28
C PRO A 201 -24.30 -3.66 -0.88
N GLU A 202 -24.86 -4.85 -0.62
CA GLU A 202 -25.41 -5.21 0.70
C GLU A 202 -24.33 -5.33 1.76
N ILE A 203 -23.09 -5.66 1.37
CA ILE A 203 -21.94 -5.72 2.27
C ILE A 203 -21.67 -4.34 2.89
N ARG A 204 -21.82 -3.26 2.09
CA ARG A 204 -21.57 -1.89 2.54
C ARG A 204 -22.64 -1.39 3.51
N ARG A 205 -23.91 -1.76 3.33
CA ARG A 205 -25.04 -1.23 4.10
C ARG A 205 -25.31 -1.95 5.44
N GLN A 206 -24.51 -2.97 5.77
CA GLN A 206 -24.84 -3.82 6.92
C GLN A 206 -23.64 -4.44 7.64
N ARG A 207 -22.43 -4.52 7.06
CA ARG A 207 -21.53 -5.64 7.42
C ARG A 207 -20.06 -5.30 7.67
N ALA A 208 -19.41 -4.47 6.87
CA ALA A 208 -18.06 -4.00 7.17
C ALA A 208 -18.11 -2.59 7.76
N SER A 209 -17.47 -2.34 8.90
CA SER A 209 -17.32 -0.99 9.45
C SER A 209 -16.42 -0.19 8.50
N GLY A 210 -17.05 0.55 7.60
CA GLY A 210 -16.44 1.34 6.53
C GLY A 210 -15.90 2.69 6.98
N ALA A 211 -15.53 2.76 8.25
CA ALA A 211 -15.31 4.01 8.92
C ALA A 211 -14.19 3.85 9.97
N CYS A 212 -12.96 3.91 9.47
CA CYS A 212 -11.78 4.16 10.29
C CYS A 212 -11.08 5.45 9.86
N ALA A 213 -10.37 6.13 10.77
CA ALA A 213 -9.65 7.38 10.50
C ALA A 213 -8.17 7.31 10.97
N TRP A 214 -7.24 7.99 10.27
CA TRP A 214 -5.77 8.12 10.53
C TRP A 214 -5.33 9.62 10.65
N PRO A 215 -4.13 10.00 11.19
CA PRO A 215 -3.86 10.87 12.33
C PRO A 215 -4.23 12.35 12.19
N CYS A 216 -5.19 12.73 12.99
CA CYS A 216 -4.94 13.42 14.22
C CYS A 216 -3.48 13.84 14.61
N THR A 217 -2.87 14.88 14.04
CA THR A 217 -1.58 15.48 14.51
C THR A 217 -1.78 16.69 15.43
N ALA A 218 -0.98 16.80 16.49
CA ALA A 218 -1.13 17.84 17.52
C ALA A 218 -0.90 19.27 16.99
N GLY A 219 -1.88 20.16 17.25
CA GLY A 219 -1.71 21.61 17.13
C GLY A 219 -0.86 22.16 18.29
N ARG A 220 0.11 23.03 17.97
CA ARG A 220 1.09 23.58 18.90
C ARG A 220 0.42 24.33 20.08
N ARG A 221 0.48 23.79 21.31
CA ARG A 221 0.47 24.58 22.56
C ARG A 221 1.45 23.95 23.56
N HIS A 222 2.33 24.78 24.10
CA HIS A 222 3.22 24.41 25.21
C HIS A 222 2.41 24.32 26.51
N ALA A 223 2.26 23.12 27.06
CA ALA A 223 1.73 22.87 28.41
C ALA A 223 2.50 21.69 29.05
N PRO A 224 2.64 21.63 30.39
CA PRO A 224 3.39 20.57 31.09
C PRO A 224 2.70 19.20 30.94
N PRO A 225 3.39 18.06 31.19
CA PRO A 225 2.93 16.72 30.77
C PRO A 225 1.63 16.35 31.49
N ARG A 226 0.51 16.46 30.79
CA ARG A 226 -0.80 16.00 31.23
C ARG A 226 -1.27 14.90 30.29
N TRP A 227 -1.78 13.81 30.85
CA TRP A 227 -2.40 12.75 30.06
C TRP A 227 -3.82 13.17 29.68
N ARG A 228 -4.18 13.04 28.40
CA ARG A 228 -5.52 13.32 27.85
C ARG A 228 -6.21 12.05 27.40
N SER A 229 -7.40 11.73 27.94
CA SER A 229 -8.24 10.66 27.40
C SER A 229 -8.76 11.06 26.01
N LEU A 230 -8.68 10.15 25.05
CA LEU A 230 -9.17 10.39 23.67
C LEU A 230 -10.66 10.11 23.50
N TRP A 231 -11.25 9.41 24.47
CA TRP A 231 -12.69 9.23 24.63
C TRP A 231 -13.09 10.09 25.85
N TYR A 232 -13.88 11.15 25.67
CA TYR A 232 -14.30 12.02 26.78
C TYR A 232 -15.09 11.18 27.81
N SER A 233 -14.89 11.25 29.14
CA SER A 233 -14.77 12.42 30.00
C SER A 233 -13.86 12.20 31.24
N PHE A 234 -13.22 13.28 31.70
CA PHE A 234 -12.28 13.42 32.83
C PHE A 234 -12.99 13.38 34.21
N PRO A 235 -12.32 13.08 35.37
CA PRO A 235 -11.11 13.75 35.86
C PRO A 235 -10.09 12.85 36.62
N TRP A 236 -8.79 12.89 36.24
CA TRP A 236 -7.68 12.07 36.77
C TRP A 236 -7.71 10.57 36.37
N CYS A 237 -8.05 10.26 35.10
CA CYS A 237 -8.19 8.92 34.51
C CYS A 237 -8.80 7.83 35.43
N THR A 238 -9.70 8.22 36.34
CA THR A 238 -10.52 7.32 37.16
C THR A 238 -11.85 8.01 37.51
N ALA A 239 -12.92 7.19 37.60
CA ALA A 239 -14.30 7.51 38.00
C ALA A 239 -15.31 7.95 36.91
N SER A 240 -15.71 6.94 36.10
CA SER A 240 -17.08 6.62 35.64
C SER A 240 -18.15 7.73 35.59
N VAL A 241 -18.58 8.13 34.38
CA VAL A 241 -19.97 8.04 33.88
C VAL A 241 -19.93 7.88 32.33
N THR A 242 -20.34 6.68 31.87
CA THR A 242 -20.70 6.21 30.52
C THR A 242 -19.97 6.72 29.26
N GLU A 243 -19.04 5.90 28.73
CA GLU A 243 -19.02 5.42 27.32
C GLU A 243 -18.28 4.06 27.29
N GLY A 244 -18.89 3.05 26.66
CA GLY A 244 -18.77 1.62 27.02
C GLY A 244 -17.58 0.82 26.46
N VAL A 245 -16.36 1.37 26.46
CA VAL A 245 -15.20 0.75 25.82
C VAL A 245 -14.68 -0.50 26.56
N ARG A 246 -14.35 -1.57 25.83
CA ARG A 246 -14.04 -2.90 26.37
C ARG A 246 -12.74 -3.51 25.83
N SER A 247 -12.08 -4.27 26.69
CA SER A 247 -10.81 -4.92 26.39
C SER A 247 -10.99 -6.18 25.53
N ALA A 248 -10.85 -6.02 24.22
CA ALA A 248 -10.75 -7.12 23.26
C ALA A 248 -9.31 -7.68 23.27
N LEU A 249 -9.19 -9.00 23.37
CA LEU A 249 -7.90 -9.69 23.46
C LEU A 249 -7.58 -10.45 22.17
N GLN A 250 -8.49 -11.33 21.76
CA GLN A 250 -8.26 -12.29 20.69
C GLN A 250 -9.55 -12.55 19.91
N HIS A 251 -9.40 -13.07 18.70
CA HIS A 251 -10.47 -13.58 17.86
C HIS A 251 -10.01 -14.85 17.14
N THR A 252 -10.95 -15.74 16.85
CA THR A 252 -10.75 -16.91 15.99
C THR A 252 -11.90 -17.02 15.01
N GLY A 253 -11.61 -17.41 13.77
CA GLY A 253 -12.59 -17.55 12.69
C GLY A 253 -12.72 -18.99 12.23
N SER A 254 -12.50 -19.22 10.93
CA SER A 254 -12.50 -20.56 10.36
C SER A 254 -11.36 -21.42 10.91
N GLY A 255 -11.67 -22.64 11.37
CA GLY A 255 -10.70 -23.51 12.04
C GLY A 255 -10.34 -22.98 13.43
N ASP A 256 -9.05 -23.00 13.76
CA ASP A 256 -8.44 -22.39 14.94
C ASP A 256 -7.61 -21.13 14.60
N GLU A 257 -7.69 -20.68 13.36
CA GLU A 257 -6.97 -19.51 12.86
C GLU A 257 -7.58 -18.19 13.36
N GLY A 258 -6.72 -17.19 13.49
CA GLY A 258 -7.08 -15.84 13.94
C GLY A 258 -5.88 -15.14 14.57
N GLY A 259 -6.14 -14.32 15.59
CA GLY A 259 -5.07 -13.69 16.35
C GLY A 259 -5.58 -12.67 17.34
N GLY A 260 -4.71 -11.78 17.78
CA GLY A 260 -5.00 -10.91 18.92
C GLY A 260 -4.55 -9.47 18.75
N GLN A 261 -4.85 -8.70 19.79
CA GLN A 261 -4.50 -7.29 19.91
C GLN A 261 -3.47 -7.13 21.03
N SER A 262 -2.53 -6.20 20.84
CA SER A 262 -1.68 -5.79 21.96
C SER A 262 -2.51 -5.05 23.00
N LEU A 263 -2.46 -5.46 24.27
CA LEU A 263 -3.20 -4.81 25.36
C LEU A 263 -2.73 -3.37 25.65
N THR A 264 -1.56 -2.98 25.15
CA THR A 264 -1.07 -1.60 25.21
C THR A 264 -1.46 -0.78 23.99
N SER A 265 -1.96 -1.42 22.93
CA SER A 265 -2.46 -0.76 21.73
C SER A 265 -3.89 -0.27 21.94
N ALA A 266 -4.23 0.86 21.31
CA ALA A 266 -5.60 1.35 21.23
C ALA A 266 -6.56 0.33 20.59
N GLY A 267 -6.05 -0.56 19.74
CA GLY A 267 -6.81 -1.62 19.07
C GLY A 267 -7.43 -2.64 20.01
N SER A 268 -6.87 -2.82 21.21
CA SER A 268 -7.45 -3.67 22.25
C SER A 268 -8.68 -3.08 22.93
N CYS A 269 -9.03 -1.82 22.63
CA CYS A 269 -10.04 -1.06 23.35
C CYS A 269 -11.20 -0.67 22.41
N LEU A 270 -12.12 -1.61 22.17
CA LEU A 270 -13.27 -1.43 21.27
C LEU A 270 -14.41 -0.69 21.97
N LYS A 271 -15.02 0.30 21.29
CA LYS A 271 -16.09 1.14 21.84
C LYS A 271 -17.33 0.34 22.24
N ASP A 272 -17.72 -0.60 21.38
CA ASP A 272 -18.94 -1.36 21.54
C ASP A 272 -18.62 -2.85 21.70
N PHE A 273 -19.12 -3.41 22.80
CA PHE A 273 -19.05 -4.85 23.03
C PHE A 273 -20.03 -5.61 22.14
N ARG A 274 -19.51 -6.63 21.47
CA ARG A 274 -20.27 -7.60 20.67
C ARG A 274 -19.68 -8.98 20.88
N SER A 275 -20.53 -10.00 21.03
CA SER A 275 -20.10 -11.40 21.05
C SER A 275 -19.42 -11.82 19.74
N GLN A 276 -19.83 -11.22 18.62
CA GLN A 276 -19.20 -11.36 17.31
C GLN A 276 -18.97 -9.97 16.71
N PRO A 277 -17.79 -9.35 16.94
CA PRO A 277 -17.50 -7.99 16.50
C PRO A 277 -17.03 -7.90 15.04
N PHE A 278 -16.81 -9.02 14.35
CA PHE A 278 -16.27 -9.07 13.00
C PHE A 278 -17.08 -10.00 12.10
N ILE A 279 -16.94 -9.80 10.79
CA ILE A 279 -17.57 -10.62 9.75
C ILE A 279 -16.51 -11.29 8.89
N GLU A 280 -16.80 -12.52 8.44
CA GLU A 280 -15.98 -13.25 7.49
C GLU A 280 -16.45 -12.96 6.06
N CYS A 281 -15.51 -12.71 5.16
CA CYS A 281 -15.75 -12.56 3.74
C CYS A 281 -15.01 -13.63 2.94
N GLN A 282 -15.76 -14.40 2.15
CA GLN A 282 -15.23 -15.40 1.24
C GLN A 282 -14.77 -14.72 -0.04
N GLY A 283 -13.47 -14.78 -0.31
CA GLY A 283 -12.85 -13.99 -1.36
C GLY A 283 -13.40 -14.27 -2.75
N PRO A 284 -13.32 -15.52 -3.29
CA PRO A 284 -13.78 -15.84 -4.65
C PRO A 284 -15.29 -15.71 -4.83
N ARG A 285 -16.06 -15.94 -3.75
CA ARG A 285 -17.52 -15.89 -3.81
C ARG A 285 -18.06 -14.46 -3.72
N GLY A 286 -17.24 -13.51 -3.28
CA GLY A 286 -17.67 -12.13 -3.10
C GLY A 286 -18.77 -11.99 -2.05
N THR A 287 -18.82 -12.91 -1.07
CA THR A 287 -19.86 -12.96 -0.05
C THR A 287 -19.32 -12.78 1.36
N CYS A 288 -20.10 -12.17 2.25
CA CYS A 288 -19.75 -12.05 3.66
C CYS A 288 -20.88 -12.52 4.59
N HIS A 289 -20.52 -13.22 5.67
CA HIS A 289 -21.46 -13.84 6.60
C HIS A 289 -20.87 -13.99 8.01
N TYR A 290 -21.75 -14.13 9.01
CA TYR A 290 -21.37 -14.47 10.39
C TYR A 290 -21.44 -15.97 10.59
N PHE A 291 -20.34 -16.59 10.98
CA PHE A 291 -20.31 -18.03 11.25
C PHE A 291 -20.36 -18.30 12.74
N SER A 292 -20.99 -19.41 13.13
CA SER A 292 -21.07 -19.84 14.54
C SER A 292 -19.72 -20.30 15.09
N SER A 293 -18.75 -20.61 14.23
CA SER A 293 -17.38 -20.93 14.60
C SER A 293 -16.55 -19.71 14.99
N ALA A 294 -17.04 -18.49 14.71
CA ALA A 294 -16.33 -17.27 15.04
C ALA A 294 -16.46 -16.94 16.54
N TYR A 295 -15.32 -16.87 17.24
CA TYR A 295 -15.24 -16.49 18.64
C TYR A 295 -14.51 -15.17 18.82
N SER A 296 -14.92 -14.43 19.85
CA SER A 296 -14.21 -13.26 20.35
C SER A 296 -13.88 -13.45 21.82
N PHE A 297 -12.67 -13.05 22.20
CA PHE A 297 -12.12 -13.21 23.54
C PHE A 297 -11.89 -11.84 24.13
N TRP A 298 -12.37 -11.65 25.36
CA TRP A 298 -12.34 -10.39 26.05
C TRP A 298 -11.75 -10.58 27.44
N LEU A 299 -11.01 -9.59 27.95
CA LEU A 299 -10.57 -9.64 29.34
C LEU A 299 -11.78 -9.61 30.26
N THR A 300 -11.76 -10.45 31.30
CA THR A 300 -12.79 -10.46 32.34
C THR A 300 -12.42 -9.49 33.46
N ARG A 301 -13.43 -9.04 34.19
CA ARG A 301 -13.25 -8.29 35.43
C ARG A 301 -13.01 -9.29 36.56
N VAL A 302 -11.88 -9.14 37.25
CA VAL A 302 -11.50 -9.96 38.41
C VAL A 302 -11.31 -9.04 39.60
N GLY A 303 -11.92 -9.37 40.75
CA GLY A 303 -11.73 -8.61 41.99
C GLY A 303 -10.35 -8.88 42.61
N VAL A 304 -9.81 -7.92 43.38
CA VAL A 304 -8.52 -8.09 44.06
C VAL A 304 -8.52 -9.30 45.00
N ALA A 305 -9.63 -9.55 45.69
CA ALA A 305 -9.80 -10.71 46.56
C ALA A 305 -9.85 -12.04 45.79
N GLU A 306 -10.18 -12.00 44.50
CA GLU A 306 -10.38 -13.19 43.66
C GLU A 306 -9.12 -13.59 42.87
N GLN A 307 -8.11 -12.71 42.79
CA GLN A 307 -6.92 -12.87 41.95
C GLN A 307 -6.16 -14.19 42.17
N PHE A 308 -6.18 -14.71 43.40
CA PHE A 308 -5.52 -15.96 43.79
C PHE A 308 -6.52 -17.00 44.32
N SER A 309 -7.79 -16.89 43.92
CA SER A 309 -8.77 -17.92 44.23
C SER A 309 -8.33 -19.27 43.63
N PRO A 310 -8.53 -20.39 44.33
CA PRO A 310 -8.03 -21.71 43.91
C PRO A 310 -8.60 -22.16 42.56
N ALA A 311 -9.80 -21.68 42.19
CA ALA A 311 -10.36 -21.80 40.86
C ALA A 311 -11.26 -20.59 40.52
N PRO A 312 -11.28 -20.14 39.26
CA PRO A 312 -12.26 -19.15 38.82
C PRO A 312 -13.68 -19.76 38.82
N ALA A 313 -14.68 -18.94 39.16
CA ALA A 313 -16.08 -19.36 39.10
C ALA A 313 -16.50 -19.60 37.64
N ALA A 314 -16.70 -20.86 37.25
CA ALA A 314 -17.16 -21.22 35.92
C ALA A 314 -18.67 -20.95 35.77
N GLY A 315 -19.07 -20.42 34.61
CA GLY A 315 -20.48 -20.17 34.31
C GLY A 315 -20.70 -19.72 32.86
N THR A 316 -21.92 -19.93 32.36
CA THR A 316 -22.31 -19.54 31.01
C THR A 316 -23.15 -18.27 31.06
N LEU A 317 -22.65 -17.20 30.43
CA LEU A 317 -23.33 -15.91 30.37
C LEU A 317 -24.18 -15.83 29.10
N LYS A 318 -25.51 -15.98 29.25
CA LYS A 318 -26.45 -15.94 28.11
C LYS A 318 -26.93 -14.52 27.80
N GLU A 319 -27.20 -13.73 28.83
CA GLU A 319 -27.76 -12.40 28.68
C GLU A 319 -26.69 -11.36 28.30
N ALA A 320 -27.01 -10.50 27.34
CA ALA A 320 -26.09 -9.47 26.85
C ALA A 320 -25.65 -8.50 27.96
N TRP A 321 -26.51 -8.19 28.92
CA TRP A 321 -26.17 -7.34 30.06
C TRP A 321 -25.16 -8.01 31.00
N GLN A 322 -25.26 -9.32 31.21
CA GLN A 322 -24.34 -10.09 32.06
C GLN A 322 -22.95 -10.14 31.43
N GLN A 323 -22.90 -10.47 30.13
CA GLN A 323 -21.66 -10.42 29.35
C GLN A 323 -21.01 -9.03 29.46
N ARG A 324 -21.82 -7.97 29.35
CA ARG A 324 -21.40 -6.57 29.55
C ARG A 324 -21.05 -6.19 30.99
N GLN A 325 -21.31 -6.98 32.01
CA GLN A 325 -20.86 -6.66 33.36
C GLN A 325 -19.57 -7.40 33.72
N THR A 326 -19.38 -8.59 33.15
CA THR A 326 -18.20 -9.41 33.39
C THR A 326 -17.02 -9.02 32.51
N THR A 327 -17.23 -8.44 31.33
CA THR A 327 -16.12 -7.96 30.48
C THR A 327 -15.47 -6.70 31.05
N SER A 328 -14.14 -6.70 31.10
CA SER A 328 -13.28 -5.59 31.50
C SER A 328 -13.51 -4.32 30.67
N ARG A 329 -13.18 -3.18 31.27
CA ARG A 329 -13.25 -1.86 30.65
C ARG A 329 -11.84 -1.33 30.43
N CYS A 330 -11.68 -0.47 29.43
CA CYS A 330 -10.40 0.15 29.11
C CYS A 330 -10.60 1.61 28.70
N ASN A 331 -9.52 2.37 28.71
CA ASN A 331 -9.47 3.75 28.23
C ASN A 331 -8.24 3.92 27.33
N VAL A 332 -8.40 4.61 26.20
CA VAL A 332 -7.27 5.02 25.35
C VAL A 332 -6.85 6.43 25.73
N CYS A 333 -5.60 6.56 26.16
CA CYS A 333 -5.05 7.82 26.65
C CYS A 333 -3.88 8.28 25.76
N MET A 334 -3.72 9.59 25.65
CA MET A 334 -2.65 10.27 24.96
C MET A 334 -1.80 11.05 25.94
N LYS A 335 -0.49 11.05 25.73
CA LYS A 335 0.43 11.89 26.49
C LYS A 335 0.63 13.21 25.73
N GLU A 336 0.41 14.34 26.39
CA GLU A 336 0.78 15.68 25.87
C GLU A 336 2.29 15.91 25.94
#